data_AF-A0A661B7Q8-F1
#
_entry.id   AF-A0A661B7Q8-F1
#
_cell.length_a   1.000
_cell.length_b   1.000
_cell.length_c   1.000
_cell.angle_alpha   90.00
_cell.angle_beta   90.00
_cell.angle_gamma   90.00
#
_symmetry.space_group_name_H-M   'P 1'
#
loop_
_entity.id
_entity.type
_entity.pdbx_description
1 polymer ?
#
loop_
_entity_poly.entity_id
_entity_poly.type
_entity_poly.pdbx_seq_one_letter_code
_entity_poly.pdbx_strand_id
1 'polypeptide(L)' 'MARIKLEETLEYLYDDIQPSLAEAVREVLPDAEFENRELFRAFLNAIGRRCHDWAKIPNNLIDSV' A
#
# COMPACT_ATOMS: atom_id res chain seq x y z
N MET A 1 3.13 -20.60 4.81
CA MET A 1 2.69 -19.55 3.89
C MET A 1 1.30 -19.16 4.32
N ALA A 2 1.13 -17.93 4.78
CA ALA A 2 -0.16 -17.37 5.10
C ALA A 2 -0.70 -16.64 3.88
N ARG A 3 -1.99 -16.32 3.92
CA ARG A 3 -2.65 -15.54 2.86
C ARG A 3 -3.21 -14.29 3.49
N ILE A 4 -2.91 -13.15 2.89
CA ILE A 4 -3.49 -11.86 3.29
C ILE A 4 -4.25 -11.25 2.12
N LYS A 5 -5.30 -10.52 2.46
CA LYS A 5 -6.03 -9.63 1.56
C LYS A 5 -5.21 -8.37 1.36
N LEU A 6 -4.32 -8.35 0.36
CA LEU A 6 -3.27 -7.31 0.30
C LEU A 6 -3.88 -5.92 0.11
N GLU A 7 -4.83 -5.79 -0.80
CA GLU A 7 -5.51 -4.51 -1.07
C GLU A 7 -6.23 -4.01 0.18
N GLU A 8 -7.05 -4.85 0.80
CA GLU A 8 -7.79 -4.46 2.00
C GLU A 8 -6.88 -4.24 3.21
N THR A 9 -5.74 -4.92 3.29
CA THR A 9 -4.73 -4.67 4.34
C THR A 9 -4.10 -3.29 4.16
N LEU A 10 -3.74 -2.92 2.94
CA LEU A 10 -3.18 -1.58 2.66
C LEU A 10 -4.23 -0.49 2.87
N GLU A 11 -5.48 -0.73 2.46
CA GLU A 11 -6.59 0.20 2.72
C GLU A 11 -6.87 0.36 4.23
N TYR A 12 -6.81 -0.74 5.01
CA TYR A 12 -6.92 -0.69 6.46
C TYR A 12 -5.81 0.15 7.11
N LEU A 13 -4.60 0.10 6.54
CA LEU A 13 -3.43 0.87 6.99
C LEU A 13 -3.33 2.25 6.32
N TYR A 14 -4.43 2.78 5.77
CA TYR A 14 -4.45 4.04 5.02
C TYR A 14 -3.76 5.20 5.78
N ASP A 15 -4.09 5.38 7.05
CA ASP A 15 -3.58 6.50 7.86
C ASP A 15 -2.06 6.45 8.06
N ASP A 16 -1.47 5.25 8.06
CA ASP A 16 -0.02 5.05 8.18
C ASP A 16 0.68 5.11 6.81
N ILE A 17 0.10 4.49 5.78
CA ILE A 17 0.73 4.32 4.47
C ILE A 17 0.62 5.58 3.61
N GLN A 18 -0.51 6.28 3.65
CA GLN A 18 -0.73 7.49 2.86
C GLN A 18 0.38 8.53 3.05
N PRO A 19 0.74 8.96 4.28
CA PRO A 19 1.77 9.97 4.49
C PRO A 19 3.15 9.48 4.02
N SER A 20 3.52 8.22 4.29
CA SER A 20 4.79 7.65 3.84
C SER A 20 4.89 7.57 2.31
N LEU A 21 3.78 7.27 1.62
CA LEU A 21 3.75 7.27 0.16
C LEU A 21 3.96 8.69 -0.40
N ALA A 22 3.32 9.70 0.19
CA ALA A 22 3.49 11.09 -0.21
C ALA A 22 4.93 11.58 0.05
N GLU A 23 5.54 11.20 1.16
CA GLU A 23 6.93 11.50 1.48
C GLU A 23 7.88 10.90 0.43
N ALA A 24 7.72 9.61 0.12
CA ALA A 24 8.53 8.95 -0.90
C ALA A 24 8.40 9.61 -2.29
N VAL A 25 7.20 10.06 -2.67
CA VAL A 25 7.02 10.78 -3.94
C VAL A 25 7.74 12.12 -3.91
N ARG A 26 7.68 12.88 -2.81
CA ARG A 26 8.39 14.18 -2.70
C ARG A 26 9.91 14.01 -2.67
N GLU A 27 10.41 12.89 -2.15
CA GLU A 27 11.85 12.59 -2.16
C GLU A 27 12.36 12.37 -3.60
N VAL A 28 11.60 11.62 -4.41
CA VAL A 28 12.00 11.26 -5.78
C VAL A 28 11.60 12.32 -6.81
N LEU A 29 10.48 13.01 -6.58
CA LEU A 29 9.87 14.02 -7.44
C LEU A 29 9.49 15.27 -6.61
N PRO A 30 10.46 16.12 -6.24
CA PRO A 30 10.24 17.25 -5.32
C PRO A 30 9.19 18.25 -5.80
N ASP A 31 9.05 18.43 -7.11
CA ASP A 31 8.16 19.41 -7.73
C ASP A 31 6.80 18.80 -8.14
N ALA A 32 6.51 17.55 -7.78
CA ALA A 32 5.25 16.91 -8.11
C ALA A 32 4.10 17.45 -7.26
N GLU A 33 3.06 17.97 -7.93
CA GLU A 33 1.79 18.31 -7.29
C GLU A 33 0.83 17.11 -7.33
N PHE A 34 0.33 16.72 -6.17
CA PHE A 34 -0.65 15.63 -6.04
C PHE A 34 -1.47 15.78 -4.77
N GLU A 35 -2.69 15.26 -4.79
CA GLU A 35 -3.49 15.09 -3.59
C GLU A 35 -3.19 13.73 -2.95
N ASN A 36 -3.01 13.75 -1.64
CA ASN A 36 -2.55 12.63 -0.83
C ASN A 36 -3.45 11.38 -0.97
N ARG A 37 -4.78 11.57 -0.91
CA ARG A 37 -5.76 10.49 -1.05
C ARG A 37 -5.84 9.99 -2.49
N GLU A 38 -5.77 10.87 -3.48
CA GLU A 38 -5.71 10.47 -4.89
C GLU A 38 -4.47 9.64 -5.23
N LEU A 39 -3.29 10.05 -4.72
CA LEU A 39 -2.05 9.29 -4.87
C LEU A 39 -2.19 7.89 -4.28
N PHE A 40 -2.68 7.79 -3.04
CA PHE A 40 -2.90 6.49 -2.40
C PHE A 40 -3.89 5.61 -3.18
N ARG A 41 -5.00 6.17 -3.66
CA ARG A 41 -5.97 5.43 -4.49
C ARG A 41 -5.37 4.93 -5.80
N ALA A 42 -4.58 5.77 -6.47
CA ALA A 42 -3.90 5.38 -7.70
C ALA A 42 -2.91 4.23 -7.45
N PHE A 43 -2.17 4.29 -6.34
CA PHE A 43 -1.28 3.24 -5.88
C PHE A 43 -2.02 1.94 -5.56
N LEU A 44 -3.12 2.00 -4.80
CA LEU A 44 -3.93 0.84 -4.43
C LEU A 44 -4.50 0.13 -5.68
N ASN A 45 -5.05 0.92 -6.62
CA ASN A 45 -5.52 0.40 -7.92
C ASN A 45 -4.39 -0.24 -8.75
N ALA A 46 -3.17 0.28 -8.68
CA ALA A 46 -2.02 -0.32 -9.35
C ALA A 46 -1.62 -1.66 -8.70
N ILE A 47 -1.76 -1.78 -7.38
CA ILE A 47 -1.56 -3.04 -6.64
C ILE A 47 -2.64 -4.06 -6.99
N GLY A 48 -3.93 -3.72 -6.88
CA GLY A 48 -5.02 -4.65 -7.17
C GLY A 48 -4.98 -5.21 -8.60
N ARG A 49 -4.43 -4.46 -9.56
CA ARG A 49 -4.18 -4.96 -10.93
C ARG A 49 -3.04 -5.96 -11.06
N ARG A 50 -2.04 -5.90 -10.17
CA ARG A 50 -0.83 -6.74 -10.20
C ARG A 50 -0.91 -7.93 -9.25
N CYS A 51 -1.56 -7.73 -8.12
CA CYS A 51 -1.70 -8.70 -7.06
C CYS A 51 -3.14 -9.19 -7.06
N HIS A 52 -3.33 -10.50 -7.11
CA HIS A 52 -4.64 -11.08 -6.79
C HIS A 52 -5.02 -10.70 -5.35
N ASP A 53 -6.33 -10.53 -5.08
CA ASP A 53 -6.88 -10.18 -3.75
C ASP A 53 -6.12 -10.84 -2.60
N TRP A 54 -5.82 -12.13 -2.74
CA TRP A 54 -5.04 -12.90 -1.78
C TRP A 54 -3.57 -13.05 -2.17
N ALA A 55 -2.70 -12.30 -1.50
CA ALA A 55 -1.26 -12.48 -1.58
C ALA A 55 -0.78 -13.59 -0.64
N LYS A 56 0.16 -14.42 -1.10
CA LYS A 56 0.86 -15.41 -0.26
C LYS A 56 2.06 -14.74 0.38
N ILE A 57 2.14 -14.80 1.71
CA ILE A 57 3.29 -14.27 2.45
C ILE A 57 3.90 -15.34 3.37
N PRO A 58 5.22 -15.32 3.60
CA PRO A 58 5.88 -16.18 4.56
C PRO A 58 5.28 -16.02 5.98
N ASN A 59 5.14 -17.13 6.71
CA ASN A 59 4.52 -17.10 8.05
C ASN A 59 5.34 -16.28 9.06
N ASN A 60 6.66 -16.20 8.88
CA ASN A 60 7.53 -15.42 9.77
C ASN A 60 7.37 -13.90 9.62
N LEU A 61 6.57 -13.43 8.64
CA LEU A 61 6.19 -12.03 8.51
C LEU A 61 4.83 -11.73 9.18
N ILE A 62 4.15 -12.74 9.72
CA ILE A 62 2.89 -12.58 10.44
C ILE A 62 3.12 -12.95 11.89
N ASP A 63 2.88 -12.00 12.78
CA ASP A 63 2.71 -12.30 14.20
C ASP A 63 1.22 -12.49 14.47
N SER A 64 0.80 -13.75 14.62
CA SER A 64 -0.57 -14.08 15.02
C SER A 64 -0.57 -14.32 16.53
N VAL A 65 -0.94 -13.29 17.29
CA VAL A 65 -1.19 -13.39 18.73
C VAL A 65 -2.47 -14.19 18.99
#